data_AF-X6D7L9-F1
#
_entry.id   AF-X6D7L9-F1
#
_cell.length_a   1.000
_cell.length_b   1.000
_cell.length_c   1.000
_cell.angle_alpha   90.00
_cell.angle_beta   90.00
_cell.angle_gamma   90.00
#
_symmetry.space_group_name_H-M   'P 1'
#
loop_
_entity.id
_entity.type
_entity.pdbx_description
1 polymer ?
#
loop_
_entity_poly.entity_id
_entity_poly.type
_entity_poly.pdbx_seq_one_letter_code
_entity_poly.pdbx_strand_id
1 'polypeptide(L)'
;MSVVTLFASSALADRFPAGFKNNGLNGPLRPVTKGGITTFQIFDRKCSSVDYGDGRGENDCHNGNVRATLIGPDGTTGESMEYRFDLWVDPSFNYPGFYNDHATGFLPGALDSRLRIASWEGPFIHNFLYMLKVDATKGVTFLGNECQSPARFGSWVAFSMKIRWAADKRGWIRVACDDKLIYSADNVPTNQAPHCYITNQCEPGVAKNPKRFTFCVGPVMAGFGPEWERYGLTSQFTAIQPEGITIKMRNLSAKKWVRP
;
A
#
# COMPACT_ATOMS: atom_id res chain seq x y z
N MET A 1 -34.01 22.82 37.91
CA MET A 1 -33.62 22.48 36.53
C MET A 1 -32.11 22.36 36.49
N SER A 2 -31.58 21.12 36.48
CA SER A 2 -30.13 20.90 36.40
C SER A 2 -29.74 20.74 34.94
N VAL A 3 -28.90 21.66 34.45
CA VAL A 3 -28.25 21.56 33.15
C VAL A 3 -27.11 20.56 33.29
N VAL A 4 -27.25 19.39 32.68
CA VAL A 4 -26.16 18.41 32.54
C VAL A 4 -25.34 18.83 31.33
N THR A 5 -24.18 19.45 31.59
CA THR A 5 -23.19 19.75 30.56
C THR A 5 -22.47 18.46 30.18
N LEU A 6 -22.85 17.85 29.05
CA LEU A 6 -22.07 16.77 28.44
C LEU A 6 -20.74 17.35 27.97
N PHE A 7 -19.67 17.11 28.72
CA PHE A 7 -18.31 17.27 28.21
C PHE A 7 -18.10 16.26 27.10
N ALA A 8 -18.13 16.74 25.85
CA ALA A 8 -17.65 15.97 24.72
C ALA A 8 -16.16 15.69 24.95
N SER A 9 -15.84 14.47 25.38
CA SER A 9 -14.46 14.01 25.46
C SER A 9 -13.87 14.04 24.06
N SER A 10 -13.05 15.06 23.79
CA SER A 10 -12.09 15.08 22.71
C SER A 10 -11.08 13.98 22.98
N ALA A 11 -11.46 12.74 22.65
CA ALA A 11 -10.57 11.59 22.73
C ALA A 11 -9.36 11.91 21.84
N LEU A 12 -8.24 12.22 22.48
CA LEU A 12 -6.94 12.39 21.84
C LEU A 12 -6.68 11.13 21.01
N ALA A 13 -6.20 11.32 19.78
CA ALA A 13 -5.82 10.21 18.93
C ALA A 13 -4.81 9.31 19.66
N ASP A 14 -5.05 8.00 19.60
CA ASP A 14 -4.13 7.02 20.16
C ASP A 14 -2.79 7.07 19.43
N ARG A 15 -1.73 6.63 20.10
CA ARG A 15 -0.45 6.40 19.44
C ARG A 15 -0.62 5.35 18.33
N PHE A 16 0.14 5.51 17.26
CA PHE A 16 0.23 4.45 16.26
C PHE A 16 0.77 3.14 16.88
N PRO A 17 0.47 1.98 16.27
CA PRO A 17 1.04 0.71 16.66
C PRO A 17 2.58 0.79 16.78
N ALA A 18 3.15 0.00 17.70
CA ALA A 18 4.58 0.07 18.01
C ALA A 18 5.45 -0.10 16.75
N GLY A 19 6.41 0.82 16.58
CA GLY A 19 7.30 0.84 15.41
C GLY A 19 6.73 1.53 14.17
N PHE A 20 5.45 1.92 14.18
CA PHE A 20 4.83 2.67 13.07
C PHE A 20 4.87 4.18 13.33
N LYS A 21 5.09 4.94 12.27
CA LYS A 21 5.08 6.41 12.29
C LYS A 21 4.37 6.97 11.08
N ASN A 22 3.93 8.21 11.21
CA ASN A 22 3.34 8.95 10.11
C ASN A 22 4.36 9.13 8.96
N ASN A 23 3.92 8.97 7.72
CA ASN A 23 4.76 9.26 6.56
C ASN A 23 4.81 10.78 6.34
N GLY A 24 6.02 11.35 6.21
CA GLY A 24 6.23 12.77 5.95
C GLY A 24 5.67 13.24 4.60
N LEU A 25 5.44 12.31 3.67
CA LEU A 25 4.85 12.57 2.35
C LEU A 25 3.32 12.52 2.35
N ASN A 26 2.67 12.33 3.50
CA ASN A 26 1.20 12.31 3.53
C ASN A 26 0.59 13.62 3.04
N GLY A 27 -0.56 13.49 2.36
CA GLY A 27 -1.41 14.63 2.04
C GLY A 27 -1.93 15.33 3.31
N PRO A 28 -2.82 16.32 3.16
CA PRO A 28 -3.30 17.11 4.30
C PRO A 28 -4.03 16.27 5.36
N LEU A 29 -4.58 15.13 4.98
CA LEU A 29 -5.26 14.21 5.87
C LEU A 29 -4.33 13.08 6.30
N ARG A 30 -3.87 13.19 7.55
CA ARG A 30 -2.99 12.22 8.18
C ARG A 30 -3.79 11.02 8.70
N PRO A 31 -3.22 9.80 8.70
CA PRO A 31 -3.84 8.65 9.36
C PRO A 31 -4.07 8.92 10.85
N VAL A 32 -5.18 8.43 11.39
CA VAL A 32 -5.56 8.60 12.80
C VAL A 32 -5.84 7.25 13.42
N THR A 33 -5.32 7.00 14.63
CA THR A 33 -5.62 5.78 15.40
C THR A 33 -6.58 6.10 16.54
N LYS A 34 -7.64 5.31 16.69
CA LYS A 34 -8.57 5.39 17.81
C LYS A 34 -9.14 4.00 18.12
N GLY A 35 -9.10 3.60 19.39
CA GLY A 35 -9.56 2.28 19.82
C GLY A 35 -8.79 1.14 19.15
N GLY A 36 -7.49 1.33 18.89
CA GLY A 36 -6.64 0.36 18.20
C GLY A 36 -6.91 0.19 16.70
N ILE A 37 -7.78 1.02 16.10
CA ILE A 37 -8.05 1.04 14.67
C ILE A 37 -7.41 2.29 14.07
N THR A 38 -6.52 2.09 13.10
CA THR A 38 -5.97 3.17 12.27
C THR A 38 -6.86 3.37 11.06
N THR A 39 -7.40 4.58 10.91
CA THR A 39 -8.17 5.00 9.74
C THR A 39 -7.30 5.82 8.80
N PHE A 40 -7.34 5.47 7.52
CA PHE A 40 -6.65 6.14 6.44
C PHE A 40 -7.69 6.68 5.46
N GLN A 41 -7.51 7.92 5.02
CA GLN A 41 -8.40 8.55 4.04
C GLN A 41 -7.59 9.32 3.01
N ILE A 42 -7.94 9.14 1.74
CA ILE A 42 -7.44 9.96 0.64
C ILE A 42 -8.62 10.57 -0.12
N PHE A 43 -8.43 11.78 -0.62
CA PHE A 43 -9.44 12.56 -1.34
C PHE A 43 -8.84 13.08 -2.64
N ASP A 44 -9.70 13.27 -3.65
CA ASP A 44 -9.24 13.70 -4.97
C ASP A 44 -8.36 14.96 -4.85
N ARG A 45 -7.20 14.91 -5.50
CA ARG A 45 -6.20 15.99 -5.57
C ARG A 45 -5.67 16.50 -4.22
N LYS A 46 -5.95 15.82 -3.09
CA LYS A 46 -5.39 16.18 -1.77
C LYS A 46 -3.99 15.60 -1.58
N CYS A 47 -3.05 16.15 -2.34
CA CYS A 47 -1.66 15.73 -2.41
C CYS A 47 -0.75 16.42 -1.38
N SER A 48 0.50 15.94 -1.30
CA SER A 48 1.59 16.59 -0.58
C SER A 48 2.50 17.37 -1.53
N SER A 49 2.87 18.60 -1.15
CA SER A 49 3.86 19.40 -1.87
C SER A 49 5.28 19.22 -1.30
N VAL A 50 5.48 18.26 -0.40
CA VAL A 50 6.80 17.95 0.16
C VAL A 50 7.68 17.34 -0.92
N ASP A 51 8.86 17.93 -1.13
CA ASP A 51 9.89 17.43 -2.03
C ASP A 51 10.34 16.02 -1.58
N TYR A 52 10.46 15.09 -2.53
CA TYR A 52 10.93 13.74 -2.24
C TYR A 52 12.39 13.67 -1.76
N GLY A 53 13.17 14.72 -1.98
CA GLY A 53 14.57 14.83 -1.59
C GLY A 53 15.53 14.05 -2.50
N ASP A 54 15.11 13.73 -3.72
CA ASP A 54 15.89 12.94 -4.68
C ASP A 54 16.61 13.78 -5.74
N GLY A 55 16.56 15.11 -5.60
CA GLY A 55 17.23 16.07 -6.48
C GLY A 55 16.48 16.39 -7.77
N ARG A 56 15.30 15.78 -8.02
CA ARG A 56 14.48 16.05 -9.21
C ARG A 56 13.45 17.16 -9.01
N GLY A 57 13.29 17.66 -7.77
CA GLY A 57 12.27 18.63 -7.40
C GLY A 57 10.85 18.05 -7.45
N GLU A 58 10.73 16.72 -7.43
CA GLU A 58 9.46 16.02 -7.54
C GLU A 58 8.71 15.99 -6.20
N ASN A 59 7.39 16.07 -6.27
CA ASN A 59 6.49 15.88 -5.13
C ASN A 59 5.19 15.20 -5.58
N ASP A 60 4.33 14.85 -4.62
CA ASP A 60 3.08 14.14 -4.93
C ASP A 60 2.12 15.00 -5.75
N CYS A 61 2.04 16.31 -5.50
CA CYS A 61 1.19 17.21 -6.28
C CYS A 61 1.63 17.33 -7.74
N HIS A 62 2.93 17.39 -8.00
CA HIS A 62 3.49 17.41 -9.35
C HIS A 62 3.24 16.09 -10.08
N ASN A 63 3.38 14.96 -9.37
CA ASN A 63 3.23 13.63 -9.94
C ASN A 63 1.79 13.11 -9.99
N GLY A 64 0.86 13.78 -9.31
CA GLY A 64 -0.55 13.38 -9.23
C GLY A 64 -0.85 12.28 -8.22
N ASN A 65 0.07 12.04 -7.29
CA ASN A 65 -0.10 11.05 -6.25
C ASN A 65 -0.95 11.61 -5.11
N VAL A 66 -1.74 10.75 -4.50
CA VAL A 66 -2.50 11.06 -3.28
C VAL A 66 -2.28 9.95 -2.28
N ARG A 67 -1.86 10.28 -1.05
CA ARG A 67 -1.52 9.28 -0.05
C ARG A 67 -1.88 9.64 1.38
N ALA A 68 -2.18 8.58 2.14
CA ALA A 68 -2.24 8.59 3.59
C ALA A 68 -1.68 7.27 4.09
N THR A 69 -0.46 7.26 4.65
CA THR A 69 0.25 6.05 5.04
C THR A 69 1.00 6.15 6.36
N LEU A 70 1.27 5.00 6.97
CA LEU A 70 2.27 4.83 8.00
C LEU A 70 3.49 4.11 7.43
N ILE A 71 4.66 4.44 7.96
CA ILE A 71 5.91 3.71 7.74
C ILE A 71 6.12 2.80 8.95
N GLY A 72 6.27 1.51 8.71
CA GLY A 72 6.58 0.51 9.73
C GLY A 72 8.07 0.17 9.81
N PRO A 73 8.43 -0.80 10.66
CA PRO A 73 9.79 -1.35 10.73
C PRO A 73 10.26 -1.94 9.40
N ASP A 74 11.53 -1.71 9.07
CA ASP A 74 12.14 -2.26 7.86
C ASP A 74 12.53 -3.73 8.03
N GLY A 75 12.55 -4.46 6.92
CA GLY A 75 13.29 -5.72 6.82
C GLY A 75 14.70 -5.49 6.26
N THR A 76 15.59 -6.45 6.48
CA THR A 76 16.92 -6.48 5.82
C THR A 76 17.24 -7.84 5.22
N THR A 77 18.12 -7.85 4.21
CA THR A 77 18.53 -9.10 3.55
C THR A 77 19.18 -10.05 4.55
N GLY A 78 18.75 -11.31 4.52
CA GLY A 78 19.15 -12.36 5.46
C GLY A 78 18.13 -12.60 6.58
N GLU A 79 17.27 -11.62 6.86
CA GLU A 79 16.23 -11.73 7.87
C GLU A 79 14.98 -12.43 7.34
N SER A 80 14.24 -13.02 8.28
CA SER A 80 12.89 -13.49 8.05
C SER A 80 11.94 -12.63 8.85
N MET A 81 10.88 -12.15 8.22
CA MET A 81 9.94 -11.16 8.75
C MET A 81 8.50 -11.69 8.59
N GLU A 82 7.65 -11.33 9.53
CA GLU A 82 6.20 -11.44 9.43
C GLU A 82 5.60 -10.02 9.48
N TYR A 83 4.82 -9.70 8.45
CA TYR A 83 3.98 -8.50 8.36
C TYR A 83 2.53 -8.95 8.49
N ARG A 84 1.78 -8.39 9.44
CA ARG A 84 0.39 -8.78 9.70
C ARG A 84 -0.47 -7.58 10.03
N PHE A 85 -1.70 -7.59 9.54
CA PHE A 85 -2.75 -6.63 9.88
C PHE A 85 -4.12 -7.18 9.49
N ASP A 86 -5.17 -6.70 10.13
CA ASP A 86 -6.53 -6.88 9.60
C ASP A 86 -6.89 -5.63 8.81
N LEU A 87 -7.49 -5.84 7.64
CA LEU A 87 -7.88 -4.81 6.69
C LEU A 87 -9.41 -4.71 6.61
N TRP A 88 -9.90 -3.49 6.52
CA TRP A 88 -11.29 -3.18 6.20
C TRP A 88 -11.32 -2.11 5.11
N VAL A 89 -12.06 -2.38 4.05
CA VAL A 89 -12.29 -1.47 2.92
C VAL A 89 -13.73 -0.98 3.02
N ASP A 90 -13.95 0.32 2.79
CA ASP A 90 -15.28 0.90 2.83
C ASP A 90 -16.24 0.24 1.82
N PRO A 91 -17.45 -0.18 2.21
CA PRO A 91 -18.40 -0.79 1.28
C PRO A 91 -18.89 0.17 0.18
N SER A 92 -18.73 1.49 0.33
CA SER A 92 -19.02 2.44 -0.76
C SER A 92 -17.90 2.56 -1.79
N PHE A 93 -16.77 1.86 -1.59
CA PHE A 93 -15.63 1.92 -2.49
C PHE A 93 -15.97 1.44 -3.90
N ASN A 94 -15.78 2.31 -4.89
CA ASN A 94 -16.26 2.11 -6.25
C ASN A 94 -15.21 2.37 -7.36
N TYR A 95 -13.96 2.67 -6.99
CA TYR A 95 -12.89 2.87 -7.98
C TYR A 95 -12.59 1.55 -8.73
N PRO A 96 -12.86 1.46 -10.05
CA PRO A 96 -12.88 0.17 -10.77
C PRO A 96 -11.50 -0.39 -11.12
N GLY A 97 -10.44 0.38 -10.90
CA GLY A 97 -9.10 0.08 -11.40
C GLY A 97 -8.83 0.72 -12.77
N PHE A 98 -7.66 0.45 -13.34
CA PHE A 98 -7.20 1.07 -14.57
C PHE A 98 -6.63 0.01 -15.52
N TYR A 99 -7.07 0.03 -16.79
CA TYR A 99 -6.47 -0.81 -17.82
C TYR A 99 -5.07 -0.27 -18.15
N ASN A 100 -4.06 -1.12 -18.09
CA ASN A 100 -2.68 -0.73 -18.26
C ASN A 100 -1.92 -1.75 -19.10
N ASP A 101 -1.55 -1.38 -20.33
CA ASP A 101 -0.82 -2.27 -21.24
C ASP A 101 0.48 -2.82 -20.64
N HIS A 102 1.16 -2.06 -19.77
CA HIS A 102 2.37 -2.53 -19.10
C HIS A 102 2.14 -3.68 -18.11
N ALA A 103 0.88 -3.90 -17.68
CA ALA A 103 0.51 -5.02 -16.82
C ALA A 103 0.13 -6.28 -17.61
N THR A 104 0.13 -6.21 -18.95
CA THR A 104 -0.11 -7.37 -19.82
C THR A 104 0.88 -8.48 -19.54
N GLY A 105 0.36 -9.71 -19.37
CA GLY A 105 1.18 -10.87 -19.00
C GLY A 105 1.46 -11.01 -17.50
N PHE A 106 1.15 -9.98 -16.70
CA PHE A 106 1.32 -10.00 -15.24
C PHE A 106 -0.01 -10.03 -14.48
N LEU A 107 -1.03 -9.30 -14.97
CA LEU A 107 -2.34 -9.17 -14.34
C LEU A 107 -3.47 -9.61 -15.30
N PRO A 108 -4.51 -10.32 -14.81
CA PRO A 108 -5.66 -10.70 -15.62
C PRO A 108 -6.34 -9.48 -16.26
N GLY A 109 -6.43 -9.48 -17.60
CA GLY A 109 -7.02 -8.37 -18.37
C GLY A 109 -6.21 -7.08 -18.31
N ALA A 110 -4.94 -7.14 -17.91
CA ALA A 110 -4.04 -5.99 -17.74
C ALA A 110 -4.61 -4.91 -16.79
N LEU A 111 -5.52 -5.31 -15.89
CA LEU A 111 -6.18 -4.41 -14.95
C LEU A 111 -5.25 -4.18 -13.75
N ASP A 112 -4.69 -2.98 -13.67
CA ASP A 112 -3.88 -2.51 -12.56
C ASP A 112 -4.65 -1.43 -11.79
N SER A 113 -4.92 -1.65 -10.51
CA SER A 113 -5.61 -0.64 -9.72
C SER A 113 -4.83 0.68 -9.64
N ARG A 114 -3.49 0.65 -9.66
CA ARG A 114 -2.63 1.80 -9.31
C ARG A 114 -2.89 2.39 -7.92
N LEU A 115 -3.76 1.74 -7.15
CA LEU A 115 -4.11 2.02 -5.77
C LEU A 115 -3.56 0.89 -4.90
N ARG A 116 -2.41 1.16 -4.31
CA ARG A 116 -1.79 0.27 -3.33
C ARG A 116 -2.22 0.66 -1.92
N ILE A 117 -2.35 -0.33 -1.06
CA ILE A 117 -2.77 -0.18 0.34
C ILE A 117 -1.72 -0.72 1.31
N ALA A 118 -0.72 -1.42 0.80
CA ALA A 118 0.53 -1.75 1.47
C ALA A 118 1.63 -1.96 0.42
N SER A 119 2.87 -1.71 0.78
CA SER A 119 4.03 -1.92 -0.09
C SER A 119 5.29 -2.25 0.70
N TRP A 120 6.17 -2.99 0.03
CA TRP A 120 7.52 -3.29 0.46
C TRP A 120 8.49 -2.75 -0.58
N GLU A 121 9.30 -1.78 -0.16
CA GLU A 121 10.02 -0.88 -1.06
C GLU A 121 11.53 -0.94 -0.76
N GLY A 122 12.35 -1.10 -1.80
CA GLY A 122 13.78 -0.84 -1.70
C GLY A 122 14.07 0.68 -1.69
N PRO A 123 15.30 1.09 -1.35
CA PRO A 123 15.65 2.50 -1.22
C PRO A 123 15.89 3.21 -2.56
N PHE A 124 15.90 2.47 -3.68
CA PHE A 124 16.19 3.02 -5.00
C PHE A 124 14.90 3.52 -5.68
N ILE A 125 15.05 4.53 -6.55
CA ILE A 125 13.95 5.00 -7.41
C ILE A 125 13.39 3.82 -8.21
N HIS A 126 12.07 3.72 -8.34
CA HIS A 126 11.38 2.60 -8.99
C HIS A 126 11.91 1.23 -8.52
N ASN A 127 11.87 0.98 -7.22
CA ASN A 127 12.22 -0.31 -6.62
C ASN A 127 11.19 -0.78 -5.61
N PHE A 128 9.93 -0.89 -6.03
CA PHE A 128 8.88 -1.56 -5.27
C PHE A 128 8.90 -3.05 -5.56
N LEU A 129 8.88 -3.88 -4.52
CA LEU A 129 9.05 -5.32 -4.65
C LEU A 129 7.71 -6.03 -4.61
N TYR A 130 6.88 -5.63 -3.66
CA TYR A 130 5.57 -6.20 -3.43
C TYR A 130 4.58 -5.09 -3.11
N MET A 131 3.34 -5.25 -3.56
CA MET A 131 2.24 -4.36 -3.26
C MET A 131 0.98 -5.19 -2.97
N LEU A 132 0.23 -4.77 -1.96
CA LEU A 132 -1.17 -5.12 -1.81
C LEU A 132 -1.99 -4.01 -2.47
N LYS A 133 -2.88 -4.36 -3.38
CA LYS A 133 -3.66 -3.43 -4.21
C LYS A 133 -5.15 -3.61 -3.97
N VAL A 134 -5.94 -2.58 -4.23
CA VAL A 134 -7.41 -2.67 -4.16
C VAL A 134 -8.08 -1.95 -5.33
N ASP A 135 -9.12 -2.56 -5.89
CA ASP A 135 -10.07 -1.95 -6.83
C ASP A 135 -11.44 -2.64 -6.72
N ALA A 136 -12.48 -1.98 -7.22
CA ALA A 136 -13.87 -2.42 -7.09
C ALA A 136 -14.21 -3.59 -8.02
N THR A 137 -13.32 -3.94 -8.95
CA THR A 137 -13.51 -5.03 -9.92
C THR A 137 -12.93 -6.35 -9.40
N LYS A 138 -11.74 -6.32 -8.79
CA LYS A 138 -10.96 -7.49 -8.35
C LYS A 138 -10.84 -7.60 -6.84
N GLY A 139 -11.23 -6.57 -6.10
CA GLY A 139 -11.13 -6.55 -4.66
C GLY A 139 -9.71 -6.23 -4.20
N VAL A 140 -9.33 -6.75 -3.04
CA VAL A 140 -7.96 -6.66 -2.54
C VAL A 140 -7.13 -7.79 -3.16
N THR A 141 -6.00 -7.45 -3.79
CA THR A 141 -5.15 -8.42 -4.48
C THR A 141 -3.67 -8.29 -4.13
N PHE A 142 -2.97 -9.42 -4.08
CA PHE A 142 -1.52 -9.51 -3.96
C PHE A 142 -0.95 -10.24 -5.19
N LEU A 143 -0.16 -9.53 -6.01
CA LEU A 143 0.33 -10.05 -7.30
C LEU A 143 -0.80 -10.62 -8.19
N GLY A 144 -1.98 -9.99 -8.15
CA GLY A 144 -3.16 -10.43 -8.91
C GLY A 144 -3.97 -11.56 -8.24
N ASN A 145 -3.49 -12.16 -7.15
CA ASN A 145 -4.24 -13.17 -6.40
C ASN A 145 -5.20 -12.49 -5.41
N GLU A 146 -6.46 -12.93 -5.40
CA GLU A 146 -7.50 -12.35 -4.54
C GLU A 146 -7.23 -12.66 -3.05
N CYS A 147 -7.21 -11.60 -2.24
CA CYS A 147 -7.19 -11.63 -0.78
C CYS A 147 -8.59 -11.41 -0.20
N GLN A 148 -9.36 -10.48 -0.79
CA GLN A 148 -10.74 -10.17 -0.40
C GLN A 148 -11.52 -9.74 -1.65
N SER A 149 -12.55 -10.48 -2.03
CA SER A 149 -13.46 -10.11 -3.12
C SER A 149 -14.19 -8.76 -2.84
N PRO A 150 -14.58 -7.98 -3.87
CA PRO A 150 -15.36 -6.74 -3.68
C PRO A 150 -16.64 -6.92 -2.87
N ALA A 151 -17.34 -8.05 -3.03
CA ALA A 151 -18.56 -8.37 -2.28
C ALA A 151 -18.37 -8.48 -0.76
N ARG A 152 -17.11 -8.55 -0.29
CA ARG A 152 -16.75 -8.61 1.13
C ARG A 152 -16.28 -7.27 1.69
N PHE A 153 -16.27 -6.18 0.91
CA PHE A 153 -16.02 -4.84 1.46
C PHE A 153 -17.03 -4.55 2.59
N GLY A 154 -16.60 -3.78 3.59
CA GLY A 154 -17.33 -3.66 4.86
C GLY A 154 -17.04 -4.77 5.88
N SER A 155 -16.34 -5.84 5.50
CA SER A 155 -15.85 -6.88 6.43
C SER A 155 -14.36 -6.77 6.69
N TRP A 156 -13.91 -7.25 7.85
CA TRP A 156 -12.48 -7.40 8.16
C TRP A 156 -11.92 -8.65 7.45
N VAL A 157 -10.70 -8.53 6.91
CA VAL A 157 -9.89 -9.64 6.38
C VAL A 157 -8.52 -9.62 7.06
N ALA A 158 -8.05 -10.77 7.54
CA ALA A 158 -6.73 -10.88 8.16
C ALA A 158 -5.67 -11.11 7.08
N PHE A 159 -4.72 -10.19 6.90
CA PHE A 159 -3.58 -10.35 5.99
C PHE A 159 -2.32 -10.75 6.76
N SER A 160 -1.56 -11.70 6.21
CA SER A 160 -0.23 -12.07 6.69
C SER A 160 0.72 -12.29 5.52
N MET A 161 1.89 -11.66 5.57
CA MET A 161 3.02 -11.94 4.69
C MET A 161 4.22 -12.36 5.54
N LYS A 162 4.65 -13.61 5.37
CA LYS A 162 5.89 -14.14 5.92
C LYS A 162 6.91 -14.23 4.80
N ILE A 163 8.10 -13.69 5.01
CA ILE A 163 9.12 -13.60 3.96
C ILE A 163 10.50 -13.76 4.56
N ARG A 164 11.39 -14.45 3.84
CA ARG A 164 12.84 -14.34 4.02
C ARG A 164 13.38 -13.46 2.92
N TRP A 165 13.91 -12.31 3.29
CA TRP A 165 14.57 -11.38 2.39
C TRP A 165 15.92 -11.97 1.94
N ALA A 166 16.11 -12.21 0.65
CA ALA A 166 17.33 -12.79 0.12
C ALA A 166 17.63 -12.26 -1.28
N ALA A 167 18.93 -12.16 -1.59
CA ALA A 167 19.43 -11.83 -2.92
C ALA A 167 19.65 -13.07 -3.81
N ASP A 168 19.32 -14.26 -3.30
CA ASP A 168 19.59 -15.54 -3.94
C ASP A 168 18.46 -16.54 -3.68
N LYS A 169 18.66 -17.79 -4.10
CA LYS A 169 17.71 -18.89 -3.95
C LYS A 169 17.51 -19.37 -2.51
N ARG A 170 17.93 -18.62 -1.48
CA ARG A 170 17.56 -18.89 -0.08
C ARG A 170 16.31 -18.12 0.35
N GLY A 171 15.77 -17.25 -0.50
CA GLY A 171 14.55 -16.51 -0.22
C GLY A 171 13.30 -17.37 -0.40
N TRP A 172 12.28 -17.02 0.37
CA TRP A 172 10.95 -17.59 0.29
C TRP A 172 9.94 -16.55 0.76
N ILE A 173 8.70 -16.69 0.32
CA ILE A 173 7.58 -15.82 0.67
C ILE A 173 6.30 -16.63 0.75
N ARG A 174 5.46 -16.33 1.74
CA ARG A 174 4.13 -16.91 1.93
C ARG A 174 3.17 -15.80 2.32
N VAL A 175 2.09 -15.67 1.57
CA VAL A 175 1.06 -14.65 1.79
C VAL A 175 -0.28 -15.34 1.97
N ALA A 176 -0.98 -15.00 3.05
CA ALA A 176 -2.27 -15.55 3.39
C ALA A 176 -3.28 -14.45 3.72
N CYS A 177 -4.54 -14.70 3.38
CA CYS A 177 -5.69 -13.91 3.77
C CYS A 177 -6.74 -14.80 4.43
N ASP A 178 -7.21 -14.45 5.63
CA ASP A 178 -8.07 -15.29 6.48
C ASP A 178 -7.53 -16.74 6.60
N ASP A 179 -6.22 -16.85 6.86
CA ASP A 179 -5.45 -18.10 6.95
C ASP A 179 -5.39 -18.95 5.66
N LYS A 180 -6.04 -18.53 4.57
CA LYS A 180 -5.91 -19.14 3.24
C LYS A 180 -4.65 -18.61 2.55
N LEU A 181 -3.74 -19.51 2.17
CA LEU A 181 -2.58 -19.17 1.36
C LEU A 181 -3.03 -18.69 -0.04
N ILE A 182 -2.67 -17.47 -0.41
CA ILE A 182 -3.00 -16.88 -1.72
C ILE A 182 -1.78 -16.75 -2.64
N TYR A 183 -0.57 -16.77 -2.06
CA TYR A 183 0.66 -16.76 -2.82
C TYR A 183 1.79 -17.41 -2.02
N SER A 184 2.63 -18.19 -2.70
CA SER A 184 3.86 -18.71 -2.14
C SER A 184 4.92 -18.89 -3.21
N ALA A 185 6.16 -18.62 -2.84
CA ALA A 185 7.33 -18.98 -3.63
C ALA A 185 8.46 -19.39 -2.71
N ASP A 186 9.20 -20.42 -3.10
CA ASP A 186 10.38 -20.94 -2.41
C ASP A 186 11.56 -20.97 -3.39
N ASN A 187 12.78 -20.88 -2.86
CA ASN A 187 14.03 -20.89 -3.63
C ASN A 187 14.16 -19.73 -4.64
N VAL A 188 13.69 -18.53 -4.27
CA VAL A 188 13.70 -17.34 -5.13
C VAL A 188 14.42 -16.15 -4.47
N PRO A 189 15.08 -15.27 -5.25
CA PRO A 189 15.53 -13.98 -4.75
C PRO A 189 14.32 -13.08 -4.47
N THR A 190 14.04 -12.86 -3.19
CA THR A 190 12.90 -12.04 -2.73
C THR A 190 13.21 -10.56 -2.63
N ASN A 191 14.46 -10.15 -2.90
CA ASN A 191 14.84 -8.75 -3.04
C ASN A 191 14.58 -8.18 -4.45
N GLN A 192 13.89 -8.92 -5.31
CA GLN A 192 13.49 -8.51 -6.65
C GLN A 192 11.96 -8.59 -6.78
N ALA A 193 11.37 -7.67 -7.54
CA ALA A 193 9.94 -7.69 -7.82
C ALA A 193 9.62 -8.84 -8.80
N PRO A 194 8.68 -9.75 -8.49
CA PRO A 194 8.29 -10.80 -9.44
C PRO A 194 7.49 -10.25 -10.62
N HIS A 195 6.68 -9.20 -10.41
CA HIS A 195 5.92 -8.50 -11.47
C HIS A 195 6.51 -7.11 -11.65
N CYS A 196 7.57 -6.99 -12.47
CA CYS A 196 8.29 -5.74 -12.68
C CYS A 196 7.82 -5.02 -13.94
N TYR A 197 7.02 -3.97 -13.75
CA TYR A 197 6.58 -3.07 -14.80
C TYR A 197 6.44 -1.64 -14.25
N ILE A 198 6.42 -0.65 -15.13
CA ILE A 198 6.68 0.76 -14.78
C ILE A 198 5.72 1.33 -13.71
N THR A 199 4.42 1.05 -13.80
CA THR A 199 3.40 1.50 -12.84
C THR A 199 3.41 0.72 -11.52
N ASN A 200 4.05 -0.45 -11.50
CA ASN A 200 4.46 -1.12 -10.26
C ASN A 200 5.69 -0.47 -9.62
N GLN A 201 6.15 0.68 -10.14
CA GLN A 201 7.32 1.40 -9.65
C GLN A 201 8.53 0.45 -9.64
N CYS A 202 8.69 -0.29 -10.73
CA CYS A 202 9.81 -1.18 -10.99
C CYS A 202 10.34 -0.93 -12.40
N GLU A 203 11.65 -1.15 -12.59
CA GLU A 203 12.34 -0.93 -13.85
C GLU A 203 12.60 -2.28 -14.56
N PRO A 204 11.87 -2.60 -15.65
CA PRO A 204 11.98 -3.89 -16.32
C PRO A 204 13.41 -4.17 -16.78
N GLY A 205 13.89 -5.39 -16.53
CA GLY A 205 15.24 -5.83 -16.93
C GLY A 205 16.38 -5.33 -16.05
N VAL A 206 16.11 -4.51 -15.02
CA VAL A 206 17.14 -3.94 -14.14
C VAL A 206 17.06 -4.52 -12.73
N ALA A 207 18.07 -5.32 -12.35
CA ALA A 207 18.17 -5.89 -11.01
C ALA A 207 18.81 -4.90 -10.02
N LYS A 208 18.04 -4.40 -9.03
CA LYS A 208 18.49 -3.35 -8.10
C LYS A 208 19.11 -3.85 -6.79
N ASN A 209 18.81 -5.08 -6.38
CA ASN A 209 19.40 -5.76 -5.23
C ASN A 209 19.42 -4.95 -3.90
N PRO A 210 18.28 -4.39 -3.46
CA PRO A 210 18.20 -3.69 -2.18
C PRO A 210 18.57 -4.61 -1.00
N LYS A 211 19.16 -4.00 0.04
CA LYS A 211 19.52 -4.65 1.31
C LYS A 211 18.56 -4.33 2.46
N ARG A 212 17.71 -3.33 2.27
CA ARG A 212 16.74 -2.81 3.23
C ARG A 212 15.39 -2.66 2.54
N PHE A 213 14.32 -3.00 3.25
CA PHE A 213 12.96 -3.07 2.70
C PHE A 213 12.02 -2.29 3.60
N THR A 214 11.63 -1.10 3.16
CA THR A 214 10.70 -0.23 3.87
C THR A 214 9.29 -0.80 3.76
N PHE A 215 8.63 -1.00 4.89
CA PHE A 215 7.22 -1.38 4.93
C PHE A 215 6.35 -0.12 5.06
N CYS A 216 5.47 0.09 4.08
CA CYS A 216 4.54 1.21 4.05
C CYS A 216 3.11 0.67 4.00
N VAL A 217 2.21 1.23 4.81
CA VAL A 217 0.83 0.76 4.95
C VAL A 217 -0.16 1.92 4.88
N GLY A 218 -1.25 1.72 4.16
CA GLY A 218 -2.24 2.74 3.84
C GLY A 218 -2.35 3.02 2.34
N PRO A 219 -3.45 3.65 1.90
CA PRO A 219 -3.70 3.96 0.50
C PRO A 219 -2.70 4.97 -0.08
N VAL A 220 -2.19 4.63 -1.27
CA VAL A 220 -1.49 5.53 -2.18
C VAL A 220 -2.12 5.32 -3.55
N MET A 221 -2.83 6.34 -4.03
CA MET A 221 -3.28 6.42 -5.42
C MET A 221 -2.17 7.03 -6.25
N ALA A 222 -1.65 6.28 -7.22
CA ALA A 222 -0.63 6.78 -8.12
C ALA A 222 -1.23 7.68 -9.20
N GLY A 223 -0.58 8.82 -9.44
CA GLY A 223 -0.87 9.70 -10.56
C GLY A 223 -0.16 9.28 -11.84
N PHE A 224 -0.50 9.95 -12.93
CA PHE A 224 0.07 9.76 -14.26
C PHE A 224 1.38 10.54 -14.48
N GLY A 225 1.84 11.27 -13.46
CA GLY A 225 3.04 12.09 -13.58
C GLY A 225 2.83 13.28 -14.52
N PRO A 226 3.93 13.99 -14.88
CA PRO A 226 3.89 15.14 -15.77
C PRO A 226 3.43 14.82 -17.20
N GLU A 227 3.43 13.55 -17.58
CA GLU A 227 3.10 13.09 -18.94
C GLU A 227 1.60 12.81 -19.16
N TRP A 228 0.73 13.18 -18.21
CA TRP A 228 -0.70 12.89 -18.23
C TRP A 228 -1.43 13.30 -19.52
N GLU A 229 -1.01 14.41 -20.14
CA GLU A 229 -1.57 14.89 -21.42
C GLU A 229 -1.37 13.88 -22.56
N ARG A 230 -0.26 13.13 -22.56
CA ARG A 230 0.00 12.09 -23.57
C ARG A 230 -1.00 10.95 -23.52
N TYR A 231 -1.64 10.76 -22.37
CA TYR A 231 -2.69 9.77 -22.16
C TYR A 231 -4.10 10.34 -22.41
N GLY A 232 -4.22 11.57 -22.90
CA GLY A 232 -5.52 12.21 -23.18
C GLY A 232 -6.32 12.57 -21.92
N LEU A 233 -5.65 12.67 -20.77
CA LEU A 233 -6.27 13.00 -19.50
C LEU A 233 -6.39 14.51 -19.32
N THR A 234 -7.12 14.96 -18.30
CA THR A 234 -7.31 16.38 -17.96
C THR A 234 -6.47 16.84 -16.77
N SER A 235 -5.80 15.90 -16.09
CA SER A 235 -4.85 16.17 -15.02
C SER A 235 -3.96 14.96 -14.76
N GLN A 236 -2.86 15.16 -14.05
CA GLN A 236 -1.97 14.12 -13.54
C GLN A 236 -2.62 13.18 -12.52
N PHE A 237 -3.75 13.57 -11.93
CA PHE A 237 -4.41 12.80 -10.89
C PHE A 237 -5.28 11.70 -11.47
N THR A 238 -5.19 10.51 -10.89
CA THR A 238 -6.19 9.46 -11.09
C THR A 238 -7.45 9.86 -10.34
N ALA A 239 -8.57 9.96 -11.06
CA ALA A 239 -9.85 10.32 -10.45
C ALA A 239 -10.30 9.25 -9.43
N ILE A 240 -10.78 9.71 -8.27
CA ILE A 240 -11.40 8.87 -7.25
C ILE A 240 -12.77 9.43 -6.88
N GLN A 241 -13.59 8.63 -6.19
CA GLN A 241 -14.92 9.05 -5.77
C GLN A 241 -14.93 10.33 -4.90
N PRO A 242 -15.98 11.17 -4.97
CA PRO A 242 -16.04 12.45 -4.25
C PRO A 242 -15.91 12.33 -2.73
N GLU A 243 -16.48 11.27 -2.15
CA GLU A 243 -16.38 10.95 -0.72
C GLU A 243 -14.99 10.47 -0.28
N GLY A 244 -14.08 10.29 -1.24
CA GLY A 244 -12.74 9.78 -1.02
C GLY A 244 -12.71 8.26 -0.80
N ILE A 245 -11.50 7.75 -0.56
CA ILE A 245 -11.28 6.34 -0.28
C ILE A 245 -10.92 6.21 1.20
N THR A 246 -11.72 5.42 1.92
CA THR A 246 -11.49 5.10 3.33
C THR A 246 -11.04 3.65 3.48
N ILE A 247 -9.93 3.45 4.19
CA ILE A 247 -9.41 2.15 4.56
C ILE A 247 -9.14 2.17 6.06
N LYS A 248 -9.46 1.08 6.75
CA LYS A 248 -9.16 0.90 8.16
C LYS A 248 -8.28 -0.31 8.34
N MET A 249 -7.34 -0.22 9.28
CA MET A 249 -6.51 -1.35 9.67
C MET A 249 -6.40 -1.44 11.18
N ARG A 250 -6.27 -2.66 11.68
CA ARG A 250 -6.00 -2.96 13.09
C ARG A 250 -4.99 -4.10 13.18
N ASN A 251 -4.49 -4.38 14.38
CA ASN A 251 -3.54 -5.48 14.62
C ASN A 251 -2.28 -5.39 13.75
N LEU A 252 -1.86 -4.16 13.40
CA LEU A 252 -0.68 -3.88 12.59
C LEU A 252 0.59 -4.32 13.33
N SER A 253 1.38 -5.17 12.69
CA SER A 253 2.67 -5.61 13.20
C SER A 253 3.64 -5.92 12.06
N ALA A 254 4.91 -5.63 12.30
CA ALA A 254 6.03 -6.09 11.48
C ALA A 254 7.13 -6.53 12.44
N LYS A 255 7.48 -7.81 12.43
CA LYS A 255 8.43 -8.39 13.38
C LYS A 255 9.29 -9.45 12.72
N LYS A 256 10.46 -9.68 13.31
CA LYS A 256 11.30 -10.83 12.95
C LYS A 256 10.52 -12.11 13.19
N TRP A 257 10.60 -13.01 12.22
CA TRP A 257 9.97 -14.32 12.26
C TRP A 257 11.05 -15.39 12.20
N VAL A 258 11.06 -16.25 13.20
CA VAL A 258 11.86 -17.48 13.17
C VAL A 258 10.92 -18.57 12.68
N ARG A 259 11.32 -19.28 11.62
CA ARG A 259 10.55 -20.44 11.14
C ARG A 259 10.43 -21.43 12.31
N PRO A 260 9.21 -21.83 12.72
CA PRO A 260 9.05 -22.91 13.68
C PRO A 260 9.74 -24.17 13.19
#